data_AF-A0A942PVM6-F1
#
_entry.id   AF-A0A942PVM6-F1
#
_cell.length_a   1.000
_cell.length_b   1.000
_cell.length_c   1.000
_cell.angle_alpha   90.00
_cell.angle_beta   90.00
_cell.angle_gamma   90.00
#
_symmetry.space_group_name_H-M   'P 1'
#
loop_
_entity.id
_entity.type
_entity.pdbx_description
1 polymer ?
#
loop_
_entity_poly.entity_id
_entity_poly.type
_entity_poly.pdbx_seq_one_letter_code
_entity_poly.pdbx_strand_id
1 'polypeptide(L)'
;MINKDILQGQWKQIVGKIKEKWGKFTEDELTKINGRRDILIGKLQEKYGMAKERAEKEVHDLEESFSRLQEENESRSSDSLKRQF
;
A
#
# COMPACT_ATOMS: atom_id res chain seq x y z
N MET A 1 0.50 3.88 -20.62
CA MET A 1 0.93 2.54 -20.14
C MET A 1 0.94 2.59 -18.62
N ILE A 2 0.12 1.80 -17.94
CA ILE A 2 -0.01 1.88 -16.49
C ILE A 2 0.98 0.88 -15.89
N ASN A 3 2.01 1.42 -15.21
CA ASN A 3 3.06 0.64 -14.54
C ASN A 3 2.43 -0.31 -13.52
N LYS A 4 2.62 -1.62 -13.72
CA LYS A 4 2.11 -2.69 -12.86
C LYS A 4 2.94 -2.90 -11.58
N ASP A 5 3.91 -2.02 -11.31
CA ASP A 5 4.95 -2.18 -10.30
C ASP A 5 4.90 -1.11 -9.20
N ILE A 6 3.70 -0.63 -8.87
CA ILE A 6 3.46 0.62 -8.10
C ILE A 6 4.13 0.61 -6.71
N LEU A 7 4.41 -0.54 -6.10
CA LEU A 7 4.74 -0.60 -4.68
C LEU A 7 6.10 -1.22 -4.31
N GLN A 8 6.93 -1.68 -5.26
CA GLN A 8 8.12 -2.49 -4.91
C GLN A 8 9.15 -1.78 -4.02
N GLY A 9 9.44 -0.50 -4.27
CA GLY A 9 10.49 0.22 -3.53
C GLY A 9 10.17 0.45 -2.05
N GLN A 10 8.88 0.51 -1.68
CA GLN A 10 8.43 0.83 -0.33
C GLN A 10 7.42 -0.19 0.23
N TRP A 11 7.28 -1.34 -0.43
CA TRP A 11 6.34 -2.40 -0.07
C TRP A 11 6.46 -2.81 1.39
N LYS A 12 7.69 -2.90 1.92
CA LYS A 12 7.94 -3.26 3.33
C LYS A 12 7.23 -2.34 4.33
N GLN A 13 7.11 -1.04 4.04
CA GLN A 13 6.39 -0.11 4.92
C GLN A 13 4.88 -0.29 4.81
N ILE A 14 4.41 -0.66 3.62
CA ILE A 14 2.99 -0.87 3.32
C ILE A 14 2.49 -2.18 3.94
N VAL A 15 3.32 -3.22 3.98
CA VAL A 15 3.01 -4.53 4.59
C VAL A 15 2.47 -4.40 6.02
N GLY A 16 3.04 -3.50 6.83
CA GLY A 16 2.55 -3.24 8.19
C GLY A 16 1.12 -2.72 8.20
N LYS A 17 0.82 -1.71 7.38
CA LYS A 17 -0.54 -1.13 7.25
C LYS A 17 -1.54 -2.13 6.68
N ILE A 18 -1.13 -2.94 5.72
CA ILE A 18 -1.95 -4.02 5.15
C ILE A 18 -2.29 -5.05 6.22
N LYS A 19 -1.32 -5.44 7.06
CA LYS A 19 -1.53 -6.37 8.17
C LYS A 19 -2.47 -5.80 9.24
N GLU A 20 -2.36 -4.50 9.54
CA GLU A 20 -3.28 -3.79 10.43
C GLU A 20 -4.70 -3.73 9.85
N LYS A 21 -4.83 -3.35 8.56
CA LYS A 21 -6.13 -3.20 7.89
C LYS A 21 -6.82 -4.54 7.62
N TRP A 22 -6.05 -5.56 7.24
CA TRP A 22 -6.53 -6.88 6.87
C TRP A 22 -5.78 -7.96 7.65
N GLY A 23 -6.07 -8.08 8.94
CA GLY A 23 -5.41 -9.02 9.87
C GLY A 23 -5.46 -10.53 9.53
N LYS A 24 -6.14 -10.95 8.45
CA LYS A 24 -6.06 -12.33 7.93
C LYS A 24 -4.84 -12.55 7.02
N PHE A 25 -4.16 -11.48 6.61
CA PHE A 25 -2.91 -11.58 5.88
C PHE A 25 -1.74 -11.72 6.84
N THR A 26 -0.92 -12.73 6.59
CA THR A 26 0.36 -12.88 7.27
C THR A 26 1.44 -12.06 6.57
N GLU A 27 2.46 -11.66 7.32
CA GLU A 27 3.59 -10.91 6.78
C GLU A 27 4.28 -11.65 5.62
N ASP A 28 4.47 -12.97 5.77
CA ASP A 28 5.04 -13.83 4.72
C ASP A 28 4.23 -13.83 3.43
N GLU A 29 2.90 -13.85 3.52
CA GLU A 29 2.03 -13.78 2.34
C GLU A 29 2.18 -12.42 1.64
N LEU A 30 2.23 -11.34 2.42
CA LEU A 30 2.41 -9.99 1.88
C LEU A 30 3.79 -9.84 1.26
N THR A 31 4.85 -10.39 1.85
CA THR A 31 6.18 -10.43 1.25
C THR A 31 6.18 -11.16 -0.09
N LYS A 32 5.46 -12.30 -0.21
CA LYS A 32 5.32 -13.05 -1.47
C LYS A 32 4.54 -12.30 -2.55
N ILE A 33 3.60 -11.44 -2.17
CA ILE A 33 2.89 -10.55 -3.11
C ILE A 33 3.88 -9.57 -3.74
N ASN A 34 4.87 -9.09 -2.99
CA ASN A 34 5.95 -8.19 -3.43
C ASN A 34 5.42 -6.96 -4.20
N GLY A 35 4.36 -6.33 -3.69
CA GLY A 35 3.77 -5.14 -4.30
C GLY A 35 2.96 -5.39 -5.57
N ARG A 36 2.72 -6.64 -5.96
CA ARG A 36 1.89 -6.96 -7.12
C ARG A 36 0.41 -6.78 -6.81
N ARG A 37 -0.14 -5.66 -7.29
CA ARG A 37 -1.56 -5.29 -7.14
C ARG A 37 -2.54 -6.41 -7.50
N ASP A 38 -2.40 -7.01 -8.68
CA ASP A 38 -3.31 -8.04 -9.18
C ASP A 38 -3.44 -9.23 -8.22
N ILE A 39 -2.34 -9.58 -7.55
CA ILE A 39 -2.30 -10.72 -6.63
C ILE A 39 -2.87 -10.36 -5.27
N LEU A 40 -2.65 -9.12 -4.80
CA LEU A 40 -3.31 -8.63 -3.59
C LEU A 40 -4.83 -8.65 -3.77
N ILE A 41 -5.32 -8.20 -4.93
CA ILE A 41 -6.76 -8.26 -5.29
C ILE A 41 -7.26 -9.70 -5.30
N GLY A 42 -6.54 -10.63 -5.94
CA GLY A 42 -6.89 -12.06 -5.95
C GLY A 42 -6.98 -12.64 -4.53
N LYS A 43 -6.00 -12.33 -3.68
CA LYS A 43 -5.98 -12.82 -2.30
C LYS A 43 -7.07 -12.21 -1.42
N LEU A 44 -7.45 -10.95 -1.65
CA LEU A 44 -8.58 -10.31 -0.97
C LEU A 44 -9.89 -11.03 -1.32
N GLN A 45 -10.08 -11.37 -2.60
CA GLN A 45 -11.23 -12.17 -3.02
C GLN A 45 -11.22 -13.56 -2.35
N GLU A 46 -10.08 -14.27 -2.37
CA GLU A 46 -9.95 -15.62 -1.79
C GLU A 46 -10.15 -15.67 -0.25
N LYS A 47 -9.50 -14.78 0.51
CA LYS A 47 -9.51 -14.82 1.99
C LYS A 47 -10.73 -14.16 2.63
N TYR A 48 -11.27 -13.15 1.97
CA TYR A 48 -12.35 -12.33 2.51
C TYR A 48 -13.66 -12.50 1.74
N GLY A 49 -13.70 -13.25 0.63
CA GLY A 49 -14.89 -13.37 -0.20
C GLY A 49 -15.33 -12.04 -0.80
N MET A 50 -14.40 -11.08 -0.96
CA MET A 50 -14.72 -9.77 -1.52
C MET A 50 -15.04 -9.91 -3.01
N ALA A 51 -15.99 -9.09 -3.50
CA ALA A 51 -16.15 -8.90 -4.93
C ALA A 51 -14.91 -8.21 -5.51
N LYS A 52 -14.59 -8.49 -6.78
CA LYS A 52 -13.43 -7.91 -7.48
C LYS A 52 -13.37 -6.39 -7.38
N GLU A 53 -14.48 -5.70 -7.63
CA GLU A 53 -14.57 -4.23 -7.57
C GLU A 53 -14.27 -3.70 -6.17
N ARG A 54 -14.76 -4.39 -5.14
CA ARG A 54 -14.48 -4.03 -3.75
C ARG A 54 -13.00 -4.23 -3.41
N ALA A 55 -12.41 -5.35 -3.82
CA ALA A 55 -11.00 -5.62 -3.61
C ALA A 55 -10.11 -4.60 -4.37
N GLU A 56 -10.48 -4.24 -5.60
CA GLU A 56 -9.79 -3.20 -6.37
C GLU A 56 -9.84 -1.84 -5.69
N LYS A 57 -11.01 -1.45 -5.16
CA LYS A 57 -11.18 -0.21 -4.41
C LYS A 57 -10.33 -0.21 -3.13
N GLU A 58 -10.35 -1.32 -2.38
CA GLU A 58 -9.59 -1.46 -1.14
C GLU A 58 -8.07 -1.33 -1.34
N VAL A 59 -7.55 -1.87 -2.46
CA VAL A 59 -6.15 -1.72 -2.85
C VAL A 59 -5.85 -0.30 -3.34
N HIS A 60 -6.76 0.32 -4.08
CA HIS A 60 -6.61 1.71 -4.51
C HIS A 60 -6.59 2.68 -3.32
N ASP A 61 -7.51 2.54 -2.37
CA ASP A 61 -7.56 3.35 -1.14
C ASP A 61 -6.26 3.21 -0.33
N LEU A 62 -5.65 2.01 -0.33
CA LEU A 62 -4.36 1.77 0.32
C LEU A 62 -3.22 2.50 -0.39
N GLU A 63 -3.18 2.46 -1.73
CA GLU A 63 -2.19 3.20 -2.54
C GLU A 63 -2.30 4.71 -2.28
N GLU A 64 -3.51 5.27 -2.29
CA GLU A 64 -3.73 6.70 -2.01
C GLU A 64 -3.31 7.09 -0.59
N SER A 65 -3.68 6.26 0.40
CA SER A 65 -3.28 6.48 1.79
C SER A 65 -1.77 6.46 1.97
N PHE A 66 -1.07 5.67 1.14
CA PHE A 66 0.39 5.60 1.18
C PHE A 66 1.04 6.78 0.47
N SER A 67 0.55 7.17 -0.73
CA SER A 67 1.06 8.33 -1.47
C SER A 67 0.96 9.62 -0.64
N ARG A 68 -0.17 9.82 0.06
CA ARG A 68 -0.36 10.98 0.94
C ARG A 68 0.66 11.05 2.08
N LEU A 69 1.06 9.89 2.62
CA LEU A 69 2.05 9.84 3.71
C LEU A 69 3.47 10.15 3.24
N GLN A 70 3.78 9.90 1.97
CA GLN A 70 5.07 10.31 1.40
C GLN A 70 5.13 11.82 1.23
N GLU A 71 4.08 12.40 0.65
CA GLU A 71 3.96 13.84 0.47
C GLU A 71 4.06 14.59 1.82
N GLU A 72 3.39 14.10 2.86
CA GLU A 72 3.47 14.71 4.20
C GLU A 72 4.87 14.60 4.84
N ASN A 73 5.58 13.48 4.65
CA ASN A 73 6.93 13.33 5.19
C ASN A 73 7.93 14.22 4.45
N GLU A 74 7.81 14.36 3.12
CA GLU A 74 8.66 15.23 2.32
C GLU A 74 8.38 16.72 2.58
N SER A 75 7.12 17.13 2.70
CA SER A 75 6.74 18.50 3.06
C SER A 75 7.21 18.88 4.47
N ARG A 76 7.07 18.00 5.47
CA ARG A 76 7.59 18.26 6.83
C ARG A 76 9.11 18.40 6.86
N SER A 77 9.83 17.64 6.02
CA SER A 77 11.29 17.74 5.90
C SER A 77 11.72 19.05 5.23
N SER A 78 10.99 19.52 4.20
CA SER A 78 11.23 20.80 3.53
C SER A 78 10.96 22.00 4.45
N ASP A 79 9.86 22.00 5.20
CA ASP A 79 9.49 23.11 6.08
C ASP A 79 10.44 23.27 7.27
N SER A 80 11.05 22.18 7.74
CA SER A 80 12.08 22.23 8.79
C SER A 80 13.38 22.90 8.32
N LEU A 81 13.73 22.77 7.04
CA LEU A 81 14.93 23.37 6.46
C LEU A 81 14.72 24.87 6.18
N LYS A 82 13.51 25.27 5.78
CA LYS A 82 13.16 26.68 5.51
C LYS A 82 13.06 27.55 6.77
N ARG A 83 12.90 26.95 7.95
CA ARG A 83 12.87 27.67 9.24
C ARG A 83 14.24 27.85 9.88
N GLN A 84 15.28 27.21 9.32
CA GLN A 84 16.66 27.26 9.83
C GLN A 84 17.53 28.34 9.14
N PHE A 85 16.99 29.03 8.14
CA PHE A 85 17.58 30.18 7.47
C PHE A 85 16.64 31.38 7.57
#